data_AF-A0A2R3Z0F9-F1
#
_entry.id   AF-A0A2R3Z0F9-F1
#
_cell.length_a   1.000
_cell.length_b   1.000
_cell.length_c   1.000
_cell.angle_alpha   90.00
_cell.angle_beta   90.00
_cell.angle_gamma   90.00
#
_symmetry.space_group_name_H-M   'P 1'
#
loop_
_entity.id
_entity.type
_entity.pdbx_description
1 polymer ?
#
loop_
_entity_poly.entity_id
_entity_poly.type
_entity_poly.pdbx_seq_one_letter_code
_entity_poly.pdbx_strand_id
1 'polypeptide(L)'
;KLHEDWGTTPAAIDCCLSVAEDHDVQVAIHTDTLNESGFVEATIAAFKGRTIHTYHSEGAGGGHAPDIIRVCGEPNVLPSSTNPTRPYTVNTIDEHLDMLMVCHHL
;
A
#
# COMPACT_ATOMS: atom_id res chain seq x y z
N LYS A 1 -9.80 5.75 2.90
CA LYS A 1 -8.40 5.55 2.47
C LYS A 1 -7.56 5.40 3.72
N LEU A 2 -6.85 4.28 3.86
CA LEU A 2 -5.77 4.12 4.84
C LEU A 2 -4.47 4.62 4.19
N HIS A 3 -3.70 5.45 4.88
CA HIS A 3 -2.45 6.04 4.37
C HIS A 3 -1.42 6.14 5.49
N GLU A 4 -0.17 5.81 5.21
CA GLU A 4 0.86 5.70 6.25
C GLU A 4 1.15 7.02 6.95
N ASP A 5 1.05 8.15 6.23
CA ASP A 5 1.14 9.51 6.76
C ASP A 5 0.14 9.80 7.90
N TRP A 6 -0.97 9.04 7.97
CA TRP A 6 -1.97 9.11 9.04
C TRP A 6 -1.93 7.88 9.97
N GLY A 7 -0.94 6.99 9.79
CA GLY A 7 -0.76 5.73 10.50
C GLY A 7 -1.57 4.58 9.89
N THR A 8 -0.95 3.79 9.01
CA THR A 8 -1.52 2.53 8.48
C THR A 8 -1.17 1.34 9.39
N THR A 9 -1.56 1.43 10.66
CA THR A 9 -1.28 0.37 11.65
C THR A 9 -2.29 -0.79 11.54
N PRO A 10 -1.96 -2.00 12.02
CA PRO A 10 -2.91 -3.12 12.07
C PRO A 10 -4.24 -2.78 12.77
N ALA A 11 -4.20 -1.95 13.83
CA ALA A 11 -5.40 -1.51 14.54
C ALA A 11 -6.28 -0.58 13.68
N ALA A 12 -5.66 0.36 12.96
CA ALA A 12 -6.38 1.25 12.03
C ALA A 12 -6.96 0.47 10.85
N ILE A 13 -6.22 -0.50 10.30
CA ILE A 13 -6.67 -1.40 9.25
C ILE A 13 -7.90 -2.18 9.71
N ASP A 14 -7.83 -2.83 10.88
CA ASP A 14 -8.93 -3.65 11.40
C ASP A 14 -10.19 -2.83 11.66
N CYS A 15 -10.05 -1.66 12.28
CA CYS A 15 -11.15 -0.75 12.54
C CYS A 15 -11.82 -0.28 11.25
N CYS A 16 -11.02 0.18 10.27
CA CYS A 16 -11.55 0.70 9.00
C CYS A 16 -12.28 -0.39 8.21
N LEU A 17 -11.72 -1.61 8.15
CA LEU A 17 -12.36 -2.72 7.44
C LEU A 17 -13.63 -3.23 8.14
N SER A 18 -13.71 -3.18 9.47
CA SER A 18 -14.96 -3.50 10.17
C SER A 18 -16.08 -2.51 9.82
N VAL A 19 -15.78 -1.21 9.78
CA VAL A 19 -16.73 -0.18 9.33
C VAL A 19 -17.11 -0.39 7.86
N ALA A 20 -16.16 -0.80 7.02
CA ALA A 20 -16.42 -1.04 5.60
C ALA A 20 -17.45 -2.15 5.36
N GLU A 21 -17.37 -3.25 6.12
CA GLU A 21 -18.32 -4.36 6.07
C GLU A 21 -19.73 -3.92 6.52
N ASP A 22 -19.83 -3.10 7.58
CA ASP A 22 -21.12 -2.61 8.09
C ASP A 22 -21.83 -1.66 7.11
N HIS A 23 -21.07 -1.02 6.22
CA HIS A 23 -21.56 0.03 5.33
C HIS A 23 -21.52 -0.33 3.83
N ASP A 24 -21.03 -1.52 3.47
CA ASP A 24 -20.86 -1.98 2.07
C ASP A 24 -20.09 -0.97 1.20
N VAL A 25 -18.92 -0.54 1.70
CA VAL A 25 -18.04 0.42 1.00
C VAL A 25 -16.63 -0.12 0.81
N GLN A 26 -15.97 0.26 -0.28
CA GLN A 26 -14.60 -0.16 -0.56
C GLN A 26 -13.58 0.60 0.30
N VAL A 27 -12.48 -0.09 0.68
CA VAL A 27 -11.32 0.52 1.36
C VAL A 27 -10.10 0.44 0.45
N ALA A 28 -9.55 1.61 0.12
CA ALA A 28 -8.24 1.74 -0.48
C ALA A 28 -7.15 1.90 0.59
N ILE A 29 -5.96 1.32 0.36
CA ILE A 29 -4.82 1.35 1.28
C ILE A 29 -3.50 1.72 0.59
N HIS A 30 -2.72 2.57 1.27
CA HIS A 30 -1.27 2.78 1.10
C HIS A 30 -0.64 2.29 2.41
N THR A 31 0.13 1.20 2.35
CA THR A 31 0.64 0.47 3.52
C THR A 31 1.87 1.15 4.13
N ASP A 32 2.33 0.65 5.28
CA ASP A 32 3.42 1.23 6.07
C ASP A 32 4.80 0.96 5.42
N THR A 33 5.32 1.91 4.63
CA THR A 33 6.62 1.78 3.94
C THR A 33 7.76 1.49 4.92
N LEU A 34 7.72 2.11 6.10
CA LEU A 34 8.76 2.04 7.11
C LEU A 34 8.79 0.70 7.86
N ASN A 35 7.76 -0.12 7.70
CA ASN A 35 7.55 -1.32 8.52
C ASN A 35 7.52 -0.98 10.02
N GLU A 36 7.05 0.22 10.39
CA GLU A 36 7.06 0.70 11.79
C GLU A 36 6.19 -0.19 12.68
N SER A 37 5.02 -0.58 12.17
CA SER A 37 4.02 -1.37 12.89
C SER A 37 4.05 -2.87 12.57
N GLY A 38 5.01 -3.29 11.74
CA GLY A 38 5.21 -4.66 11.28
C GLY A 38 5.56 -4.73 9.79
N PHE A 39 5.98 -5.91 9.34
CA PHE A 39 6.23 -6.19 7.92
C PHE A 39 4.93 -6.51 7.16
N VAL A 40 5.02 -6.73 5.84
CA VAL A 40 3.87 -6.95 4.96
C VAL A 40 2.94 -8.06 5.44
N GLU A 41 3.45 -9.10 6.10
CA GLU A 41 2.65 -10.21 6.63
C GLU A 41 1.75 -9.77 7.78
N ALA A 42 2.19 -8.83 8.60
CA ALA A 42 1.38 -8.29 9.69
C ALA A 42 0.18 -7.49 9.13
N THR A 43 0.42 -6.72 8.08
CA THR A 43 -0.63 -5.99 7.35
C THR A 43 -1.60 -6.94 6.64
N ILE A 44 -1.11 -7.97 5.95
CA ILE A 44 -1.95 -9.00 5.32
C ILE A 44 -2.81 -9.72 6.38
N ALA A 45 -2.22 -10.07 7.53
CA ALA A 45 -2.95 -10.66 8.64
C ALA A 45 -4.03 -9.72 9.20
N ALA A 46 -3.78 -8.41 9.26
CA ALA A 46 -4.75 -7.40 9.70
C ALA A 46 -5.96 -7.27 8.75
N PHE A 47 -5.81 -7.62 7.46
CA PHE A 47 -6.95 -7.68 6.54
C PHE A 47 -7.98 -8.73 6.96
N LYS A 48 -7.55 -9.82 7.62
CA LYS A 48 -8.40 -10.94 8.04
C LYS A 48 -9.23 -11.53 6.89
N GLY A 49 -8.67 -11.54 5.68
CA GLY A 49 -9.35 -12.03 4.47
C GLY A 49 -10.47 -11.13 3.93
N ARG A 50 -10.69 -9.93 4.48
CA ARG A 50 -11.70 -8.97 3.98
C ARG A 50 -11.22 -8.27 2.72
N THR A 51 -12.18 -7.86 1.88
CA THR A 51 -11.90 -7.20 0.60
C THR A 51 -11.15 -5.88 0.83
N ILE A 52 -10.05 -5.67 0.10
CA ILE A 52 -9.31 -4.41 0.16
C ILE A 52 -8.65 -4.07 -1.17
N HIS A 53 -8.63 -2.78 -1.53
CA HIS A 53 -7.95 -2.28 -2.73
C HIS A 53 -6.57 -1.73 -2.38
N THR A 54 -5.51 -2.40 -2.83
CA THR A 54 -4.14 -1.89 -2.66
C THR A 54 -3.79 -0.90 -3.78
N TYR A 55 -3.45 0.34 -3.39
CA TYR A 55 -2.91 1.33 -4.32
C TYR A 55 -1.44 1.05 -4.60
N HIS A 56 -0.99 1.40 -5.82
CA HIS A 56 0.41 1.30 -6.28
C HIS A 56 1.12 0.06 -5.74
N SER A 57 0.52 -1.12 -5.98
CA SER A 57 0.91 -2.40 -5.35
C SER A 57 2.35 -2.81 -5.63
N GLU A 58 3.05 -2.18 -6.59
CA GLU A 58 4.47 -2.47 -6.84
C GLU A 58 5.43 -1.76 -5.86
N GLY A 59 5.00 -0.65 -5.22
CA GLY A 59 5.63 -0.07 -4.04
C GLY A 59 6.40 1.25 -4.22
N ALA A 60 6.75 1.71 -5.42
CA ALA A 60 7.45 2.99 -5.61
C ALA A 60 6.57 4.20 -5.23
N GLY A 61 5.25 4.07 -5.39
CA GLY A 61 4.28 5.05 -4.86
C GLY A 61 4.06 4.97 -3.35
N GLY A 62 4.71 4.02 -2.67
CA GLY A 62 4.65 3.76 -1.23
C GLY A 62 4.01 2.41 -0.88
N GLY A 63 4.43 1.86 0.26
CA GLY A 63 4.03 0.58 0.82
C GLY A 63 5.24 -0.21 1.34
N HIS A 64 4.98 -1.22 2.18
CA HIS A 64 6.02 -2.06 2.83
C HIS A 64 7.24 -2.33 1.95
N ALA A 65 8.38 -1.74 2.33
CA ALA A 65 9.62 -1.93 1.60
C ALA A 65 10.33 -3.21 2.06
N PRO A 66 10.79 -4.09 1.13
CA PRO A 66 10.70 -3.99 -0.33
C PRO A 66 9.59 -4.84 -0.97
N ASP A 67 8.73 -5.48 -0.19
CA ASP A 67 7.96 -6.65 -0.62
C ASP A 67 6.44 -6.50 -0.61
N ILE A 68 5.92 -5.26 -0.60
CA ILE A 68 4.49 -4.97 -0.73
C ILE A 68 3.83 -5.64 -1.94
N ILE A 69 4.58 -5.86 -3.03
CA ILE A 69 4.08 -6.52 -4.25
C ILE A 69 3.51 -7.93 -4.02
N ARG A 70 3.84 -8.57 -2.89
CA ARG A 70 3.27 -9.86 -2.48
C ARG A 70 1.75 -9.84 -2.34
N VAL A 71 1.14 -8.69 -2.03
CA VAL A 71 -0.32 -8.56 -1.89
C VAL A 71 -1.08 -8.90 -3.19
N CYS A 72 -0.42 -8.86 -4.35
CA CYS A 72 -1.00 -9.27 -5.62
C CYS A 72 -1.34 -10.78 -5.67
N GLY A 73 -0.78 -11.59 -4.77
CA GLY A 73 -1.08 -13.02 -4.64
C GLY A 73 -2.24 -13.33 -3.71
N GLU A 74 -2.77 -12.33 -2.98
CA GLU A 74 -3.80 -12.54 -1.97
C GLU A 74 -5.21 -12.51 -2.61
N PRO A 75 -6.09 -13.49 -2.32
CA PRO A 75 -7.38 -13.63 -3.01
C PRO A 75 -8.39 -12.54 -2.67
N ASN A 76 -8.25 -11.90 -1.51
CA ASN A 76 -9.11 -10.82 -1.03
C ASN A 76 -8.60 -9.41 -1.42
N VAL A 77 -7.50 -9.33 -2.16
CA VAL A 77 -6.90 -8.06 -2.58
C VAL A 77 -7.29 -7.74 -4.01
N LEU A 78 -7.73 -6.50 -4.24
CA LEU A 78 -7.92 -5.92 -5.56
C LEU A 78 -6.70 -5.03 -5.86
N PRO A 79 -5.66 -5.52 -6.55
CA PRO A 79 -4.43 -4.77 -6.75
C PRO A 79 -4.55 -3.74 -7.88
N SER A 80 -3.82 -2.64 -7.75
CA SER A 80 -3.71 -1.63 -8.80
C SER A 80 -2.31 -1.04 -8.90
N SER A 81 -1.95 -0.56 -10.08
CA SER A 81 -0.72 0.20 -10.30
C SER A 81 -1.04 1.65 -10.61
N THR A 82 -0.16 2.56 -10.22
CA THR A 82 -0.18 3.96 -10.67
C THR A 82 0.58 4.09 -11.99
N ASN A 83 0.39 5.21 -12.69
CA ASN A 83 0.94 5.40 -14.03
C ASN A 83 2.45 5.71 -14.12
N PRO A 84 3.18 6.27 -13.13
CA PRO A 84 4.55 6.72 -13.37
C PRO A 84 5.53 5.56 -13.64
N THR A 85 5.25 4.38 -13.08
CA THR A 85 6.07 3.18 -13.26
C THR A 85 5.73 2.38 -14.54
N ARG A 86 4.87 2.92 -15.42
CA ARG A 86 4.28 2.17 -16.53
C ARG A 86 4.55 2.77 -17.92
N PRO A 87 5.22 2.03 -18.83
CA PRO A 87 6.04 0.84 -18.59
C PRO A 87 7.39 1.21 -17.95
N TYR A 88 8.21 0.20 -17.66
CA TYR A 88 9.62 0.42 -17.37
C TYR A 88 10.35 0.95 -18.62
N THR A 89 11.05 2.08 -18.47
CA THR A 89 11.85 2.73 -19.51
C THR A 89 13.24 3.10 -19.00
N VAL A 90 14.12 3.56 -19.90
CA VAL A 90 15.50 3.95 -19.56
C VAL A 90 15.60 5.07 -18.53
N ASN A 91 14.56 5.91 -18.39
CA ASN A 91 14.56 7.04 -17.46
C ASN A 91 13.81 6.76 -16.15
N THR A 92 13.12 5.62 -16.04
CA THR A 92 12.16 5.39 -14.94
C THR A 92 12.83 5.48 -13.57
N ILE A 93 14.01 4.89 -13.39
CA ILE A 93 14.69 4.89 -12.09
C ILE A 93 15.21 6.29 -11.73
N ASP A 94 15.91 6.95 -12.65
CA ASP A 94 16.49 8.28 -12.39
C ASP A 94 15.40 9.31 -12.08
N GLU A 95 14.28 9.28 -12.82
CA GLU A 95 13.12 10.14 -12.57
C GLU A 95 12.50 9.86 -11.19
N HIS A 96 12.29 8.59 -10.83
CA HIS A 96 11.60 8.24 -9.59
C HIS A 96 12.45 8.47 -8.36
N LEU A 97 13.77 8.26 -8.45
CA LEU A 97 14.67 8.50 -7.32
C LEU A 97 14.69 10.00 -6.96
N ASP A 98 14.87 10.87 -7.96
CA ASP A 98 14.85 12.32 -7.74
C ASP A 98 13.47 12.80 -7.25
N MET A 99 12.39 12.32 -7.87
CA MET A 99 11.02 12.63 -7.44
C MET A 99 10.78 12.26 -5.97
N LEU A 100 11.20 11.06 -5.54
CA LEU A 100 11.05 10.61 -4.16
C LEU A 100 11.83 11.51 -3.19
N MET A 101 13.09 11.82 -3.51
CA MET A 101 13.94 12.68 -2.68
C MET A 101 13.37 14.10 -2.56
N VAL A 102 12.89 14.68 -3.66
CA VAL A 102 12.25 16.00 -3.67
C VAL A 102 10.98 16.00 -2.81
N CYS A 103 10.12 14.99 -2.95
CA CYS A 103 8.87 14.91 -2.18
C CYS A 103 9.11 14.73 -0.67
N HIS A 104 10.16 13.99 -0.28
CA HIS A 104 10.43 13.63 1.11
C HIS A 104 11.58 14.44 1.75
N HIS A 105 12.14 15.42 1.04
CA HIS A 105 13.21 16.31 1.52
C HIS A 105 14.44 15.55 2.06
N LEU A 106 14.89 14.54 1.31
CA LEU A 106 16.07 13.72 1.62
C LEU A 106 17.38 14.27 1.02
#